data_AF-A0A957VWB2-F1
#
_entry.id   AF-A0A957VWB2-F1
#
_cell.length_a   1.000
_cell.length_b   1.000
_cell.length_c   1.000
_cell.angle_alpha   90.00
_cell.angle_beta   90.00
_cell.angle_gamma   90.00
#
_symmetry.space_group_name_H-M   'P 1'
#
loop_
_entity.id
_entity.type
_entity.pdbx_description
1 polymer ?
#
loop_
_entity_poly.entity_id
_entity_poly.type
_entity_poly.pdbx_seq_one_letter_code
_entity_poly.pdbx_strand_id
1 'polypeptide(L)'
;MIRVLSDKISKTSTPQTRIALFLLAYRWISLFIVIWLFQVTSTTFTAPVIPVTLLVTAIAITCLITLFHQPLKRIIFEDPFFLGVDIFSIAVILTLSGVTQSPYTLYALSPLLAAAFFFHMKGALWAVGSFTFMYLATLFLANQSYPISVETHLLINQLAGMWLVTILFGSVSQLFQQLQNTHNQLATARDNLTRQNGELAAARDHLSQQNAELAVAHHQLEIIHDLTLMLQGASDIKSAQQRVLRAVTEELGFSQAIVGLVSPATARLEHWQMRPANDEMLSALNPIALTPSSGPVIQELLAHRGGWWFNERPAVADEVLNEWLSRSPWLSLPLVLQEQIVGVLLVTAEGGRENLSDDQIVGLTAVASQAAVALGTVDRVKQLAVEQERNRIARD
;
A
#
# COMPACT_ATOMS: atom_id res chain seq x y z
N MET A 1 24.77 27.90 -14.19
CA MET A 1 23.79 28.48 -15.13
C MET A 1 23.61 27.65 -16.42
N ILE A 2 24.69 27.29 -17.15
CA ILE A 2 24.62 26.45 -18.37
C ILE A 2 24.04 25.03 -18.12
N ARG A 3 24.36 24.41 -16.97
CA ARG A 3 23.80 23.10 -16.57
C ARG A 3 22.30 23.15 -16.25
N VAL A 4 21.82 24.26 -15.69
CA VAL A 4 20.40 24.48 -15.34
C VAL A 4 19.56 24.79 -16.57
N LEU A 5 20.13 25.51 -17.55
CA LEU A 5 19.51 25.72 -18.86
C LEU A 5 19.47 24.44 -19.69
N SER A 6 20.52 23.62 -19.66
CA SER A 6 20.53 22.29 -20.32
C SER A 6 19.46 21.35 -19.75
N ASP A 7 19.30 21.32 -18.42
CA ASP A 7 18.34 20.43 -17.76
C ASP A 7 16.88 20.88 -17.93
N LYS A 8 16.63 22.19 -18.11
CA LYS A 8 15.30 22.74 -18.41
C LYS A 8 14.89 22.53 -19.87
N ILE A 9 15.84 22.51 -20.80
CA ILE A 9 15.62 22.18 -22.23
C ILE A 9 15.46 20.66 -22.43
N SER A 10 16.15 19.84 -21.63
CA SER A 10 16.05 18.37 -21.71
C SER A 10 14.67 17.86 -21.25
N LYS A 11 14.08 18.46 -20.20
CA LYS A 11 12.78 18.04 -19.63
C LYS A 11 11.54 18.49 -20.42
N THR A 12 11.65 19.44 -21.34
CA THR A 12 10.48 20.03 -22.03
C THR A 12 10.44 19.76 -23.53
N SER A 13 11.52 19.26 -24.14
CA SER A 13 11.52 18.93 -25.56
C SER A 13 10.99 17.51 -25.78
N THR A 14 9.81 17.41 -26.40
CA THR A 14 9.29 16.12 -26.89
C THR A 14 10.31 15.48 -27.85
N PRO A 15 10.43 14.14 -27.90
CA PRO A 15 11.40 13.45 -28.77
C PRO A 15 11.32 13.91 -30.22
N GLN A 16 10.10 14.22 -30.69
CA GLN A 16 9.84 14.78 -32.02
C GLN A 16 10.51 16.13 -32.28
N THR A 17 10.65 16.99 -31.27
CA THR A 17 11.33 18.29 -31.40
C THR A 17 12.83 18.10 -31.59
N ARG A 18 13.43 17.09 -30.94
CA ARG A 18 14.85 16.77 -31.12
C ARG A 18 15.13 16.25 -32.53
N ILE A 19 14.25 15.40 -33.05
CA ILE A 19 14.31 14.91 -34.45
C ILE A 19 14.21 16.08 -35.44
N ALA A 20 13.26 17.00 -35.24
CA ALA A 20 13.10 18.17 -36.11
C ALA A 20 14.36 19.06 -36.11
N LEU A 21 14.95 19.31 -34.94
CA LEU A 21 16.20 20.05 -34.81
C LEU A 21 17.38 19.33 -35.48
N PHE A 22 17.46 18.01 -35.35
CA PHE A 22 18.48 17.20 -36.03
C PHE A 22 18.39 17.33 -37.56
N LEU A 23 17.18 17.22 -38.12
CA LEU A 23 16.94 17.37 -39.56
C LEU A 23 17.28 18.79 -40.05
N LEU A 24 16.99 19.80 -39.22
CA LEU A 24 17.36 21.17 -39.54
C LEU A 24 18.88 21.36 -39.56
N ALA A 25 19.57 20.83 -38.56
CA ALA A 25 21.03 20.84 -38.50
C ALA A 25 21.63 20.10 -39.72
N TYR A 26 21.06 18.96 -40.10
CA TYR A 26 21.47 18.22 -41.29
C TYR A 26 21.37 19.07 -42.57
N ARG A 27 20.27 19.82 -42.77
CA ARG A 27 20.14 20.73 -43.92
C ARG A 27 21.24 21.78 -43.95
N TRP A 28 21.48 22.46 -42.83
CA TRP A 28 22.53 23.48 -42.75
C TRP A 28 23.92 22.90 -43.01
N ILE A 29 24.23 21.72 -42.46
CA ILE A 29 25.50 21.02 -42.70
C ILE A 29 25.63 20.65 -44.19
N SER A 30 24.58 20.13 -44.81
CA SER A 30 24.61 19.78 -46.24
C SER A 30 24.84 21.00 -47.13
N LEU A 31 24.25 22.15 -46.82
CA LEU A 31 24.52 23.41 -47.54
C LEU A 31 25.94 23.92 -47.31
N PHE A 32 26.47 23.77 -46.10
CA PHE A 32 27.87 24.12 -45.82
C PHE A 32 28.84 23.28 -46.66
N ILE A 33 28.57 21.99 -46.86
CA ILE A 33 29.35 21.13 -47.75
C ILE A 33 29.28 21.63 -49.20
N VAL A 34 28.12 22.08 -49.67
CA VAL A 34 27.97 22.68 -51.01
C VAL A 34 28.82 23.94 -51.15
N ILE A 35 28.78 24.84 -50.15
CA ILE A 35 29.60 26.07 -50.13
C ILE A 35 31.09 25.71 -50.21
N TRP A 36 31.51 24.72 -49.42
CA TRP A 36 32.89 24.24 -49.41
C TRP A 36 33.30 23.66 -50.77
N LEU A 37 32.46 22.83 -51.39
CA LEU A 37 32.75 22.25 -52.71
C LEU A 37 32.92 23.34 -53.78
N PHE A 38 32.15 24.42 -53.73
CA PHE A 38 32.33 25.56 -54.64
C PHE A 38 33.63 26.33 -54.43
N GLN A 39 34.19 26.33 -53.21
CA GLN A 39 35.48 26.97 -52.95
C GLN A 39 36.66 26.10 -53.41
N VAL A 40 36.56 24.79 -53.24
CA VAL A 40 37.65 23.85 -53.56
C VAL A 40 37.69 23.49 -55.04
N THR A 41 36.54 23.35 -55.68
CA THR A 41 36.44 22.87 -57.06
C THR A 41 36.31 24.06 -57.98
N SER A 42 37.42 24.56 -58.53
CA SER A 42 37.46 25.62 -59.54
C SER A 42 36.85 25.22 -60.89
N THR A 43 36.18 24.07 -60.95
CA THR A 43 35.64 23.47 -62.17
C THR A 43 34.47 24.28 -62.69
N THR A 44 34.55 24.62 -63.98
CA THR A 44 33.45 25.14 -64.78
C THR A 44 32.33 24.11 -64.83
N PHE A 45 31.36 24.21 -63.89
CA PHE A 45 30.10 23.49 -64.00
C PHE A 45 29.43 23.89 -65.31
N THR A 46 29.14 22.92 -66.17
CA THR A 46 28.47 23.12 -67.48
C THR A 46 26.96 23.39 -67.33
N ALA A 47 26.51 23.69 -66.11
CA ALA A 47 25.10 23.92 -65.81
C ALA A 47 24.61 25.28 -66.34
N PRO A 48 23.34 25.36 -66.77
CA PRO A 48 22.77 26.54 -67.41
C PRO A 48 22.53 27.73 -66.47
N VAL A 49 22.43 27.48 -65.16
CA VAL A 49 22.13 28.48 -64.15
C VAL A 49 23.36 28.72 -63.28
N ILE A 50 23.65 29.99 -63.00
CA ILE A 50 24.77 30.40 -62.15
C ILE A 50 24.64 29.68 -60.79
N PRO A 51 25.62 28.84 -60.38
CA PRO A 51 25.54 28.00 -59.19
C PRO A 51 25.22 28.78 -57.89
N VAL A 52 25.60 30.06 -57.84
CA VAL A 52 25.33 30.98 -56.72
C VAL A 52 23.82 31.22 -56.52
N THR A 53 23.04 31.34 -57.59
CA THR A 53 21.59 31.63 -57.47
C THR A 53 20.82 30.46 -56.87
N LEU A 54 21.18 29.23 -57.24
CA LEU A 54 20.64 28.01 -56.66
C LEU A 54 21.02 27.87 -55.19
N LEU A 55 22.26 28.22 -54.83
CA LEU A 55 22.71 28.24 -53.44
C LEU A 55 21.91 29.23 -52.59
N VAL A 56 21.73 30.46 -53.07
CA VAL A 56 20.91 31.47 -52.37
C VAL A 56 19.48 30.98 -52.20
N THR A 57 18.90 30.34 -53.23
CA THR A 57 17.56 29.76 -53.17
C THR A 57 17.47 28.66 -52.12
N ALA A 58 18.44 27.74 -52.07
CA ALA A 58 18.46 26.64 -51.10
C ALA A 58 18.64 27.16 -49.66
N ILE A 59 19.47 28.19 -49.45
CA ILE A 59 19.61 28.89 -48.16
C ILE A 59 18.29 29.55 -47.77
N ALA A 60 17.61 30.24 -48.69
CA ALA A 60 16.33 30.89 -48.43
C ALA A 60 15.25 29.88 -48.01
N ILE A 61 15.14 28.75 -48.72
CA ILE A 61 14.22 27.65 -48.37
C ILE A 61 14.56 27.09 -46.98
N THR A 62 15.85 26.84 -46.69
CA THR A 62 16.27 26.31 -45.38
C THR A 62 16.02 27.31 -44.25
N CYS A 63 16.23 28.60 -44.51
CA CYS A 63 15.94 29.68 -43.57
C CYS A 63 14.43 29.78 -43.30
N LEU A 64 13.60 29.70 -44.35
CA LEU A 64 12.15 29.66 -44.22
C LEU A 64 11.71 28.48 -43.33
N ILE A 65 12.22 27.27 -43.61
CA ILE A 65 11.92 26.08 -42.81
C ILE A 65 12.41 26.22 -41.37
N THR A 66 13.57 26.88 -41.15
CA THR A 66 14.11 27.18 -39.82
C THR A 66 13.19 28.12 -39.03
N LEU A 67 12.76 29.22 -39.65
CA LEU A 67 11.90 30.23 -39.01
C LEU A 67 10.51 29.67 -38.70
N PHE A 68 9.96 28.87 -39.61
CA PHE A 68 8.63 28.29 -39.49
C PHE A 68 8.63 26.85 -38.96
N HIS A 69 9.70 26.38 -38.31
CA HIS A 69 9.82 24.96 -37.93
C HIS A 69 8.71 24.47 -36.99
N GLN A 70 8.20 25.30 -36.08
CA GLN A 70 7.09 24.90 -35.18
C GLN A 70 5.73 24.79 -35.89
N PRO A 71 5.24 25.81 -36.63
CA PRO A 71 3.99 25.67 -37.38
C PRO A 71 4.11 24.60 -38.47
N LEU A 72 5.26 24.53 -39.16
CA LEU A 72 5.50 23.53 -40.18
C LEU A 72 5.51 22.12 -39.60
N LYS A 73 6.07 21.91 -38.40
CA LYS A 73 5.99 20.63 -37.69
C LYS A 73 4.55 20.18 -37.53
N ARG A 74 3.69 21.06 -36.98
CA ARG A 74 2.27 20.73 -36.77
C ARG A 74 1.58 20.38 -38.08
N ILE A 75 1.79 21.20 -39.11
CA ILE A 75 1.19 21.01 -40.43
C ILE A 75 1.68 19.70 -41.07
N ILE A 76 2.98 19.40 -41.04
CA ILE A 76 3.54 18.16 -41.60
C ILE A 76 2.93 16.93 -40.90
N PHE A 77 2.75 16.96 -39.58
CA PHE A 77 2.14 15.83 -38.87
C PHE A 77 0.66 15.62 -39.22
N GLU A 78 -0.07 16.69 -39.52
CA GLU A 78 -1.48 16.63 -39.88
C GLU A 78 -1.68 16.28 -41.36
N ASP A 79 -0.82 16.77 -42.26
CA ASP A 79 -0.89 16.55 -43.71
C ASP A 79 0.50 16.25 -44.33
N PRO A 80 0.75 15.01 -44.79
CA PRO A 80 2.01 14.63 -45.43
C PRO A 80 2.25 15.33 -46.78
N PHE A 81 1.25 16.00 -47.37
CA PHE A 81 1.38 16.70 -48.65
C PHE A 81 2.47 17.78 -48.65
N PHE A 82 2.68 18.47 -47.52
CA PHE A 82 3.70 19.50 -47.40
C PHE A 82 5.13 18.97 -47.60
N LEU A 83 5.37 17.69 -47.28
CA LEU A 83 6.64 17.04 -47.58
C LEU A 83 6.85 16.86 -49.09
N GLY A 84 5.76 16.65 -49.84
CA GLY A 84 5.77 16.62 -51.30
C GLY A 84 6.23 17.93 -51.92
N VAL A 85 5.86 19.07 -51.33
CA VAL A 85 6.31 20.41 -51.79
C VAL A 85 7.82 20.58 -51.60
N ASP A 86 8.38 20.09 -50.50
CA ASP A 86 9.84 20.13 -50.24
C ASP A 86 10.60 19.19 -51.20
N ILE A 87 10.08 17.97 -51.43
CA ILE A 87 10.60 17.04 -52.43
C ILE A 87 10.59 17.68 -53.83
N PHE A 88 9.48 18.32 -54.22
CA PHE A 88 9.34 18.99 -55.50
C PHE A 88 10.36 20.14 -55.64
N SER A 89 10.50 20.97 -54.60
CA SER A 89 11.45 22.09 -54.59
C SER A 89 12.89 21.61 -54.78
N ILE A 90 13.26 20.50 -54.14
CA ILE A 90 14.57 19.87 -54.30
C ILE A 90 14.75 19.29 -55.70
N ALA A 91 13.73 18.65 -56.26
CA ALA A 91 13.76 18.15 -57.63
C ALA A 91 14.02 19.28 -58.63
N VAL A 92 13.40 20.45 -58.45
CA VAL A 92 13.68 21.65 -59.26
C VAL A 92 15.14 22.07 -59.13
N ILE A 93 15.69 22.15 -57.91
CA ILE A 93 17.10 22.50 -57.69
C ILE A 93 18.03 21.48 -58.37
N LEU A 94 17.74 20.18 -58.29
CA LEU A 94 18.53 19.13 -58.93
C LEU A 94 18.49 19.22 -60.46
N THR A 95 17.32 19.46 -61.06
CA THR A 95 17.17 19.70 -62.52
C THR A 95 18.09 20.82 -62.98
N LEU A 96 18.11 21.94 -62.25
CA LEU A 96 18.86 23.14 -62.63
C LEU A 96 20.37 23.02 -62.36
N SER A 97 20.78 22.10 -61.47
CA SER A 97 22.19 21.93 -61.06
C SER A 97 22.89 20.72 -61.71
N GLY A 98 22.26 20.05 -62.68
CA GLY A 98 22.88 18.95 -63.42
C GLY A 98 22.61 17.54 -62.88
N VAL A 99 21.54 17.38 -62.10
CA VAL A 99 20.97 16.09 -61.64
C VAL A 99 21.99 15.17 -60.98
N THR A 100 22.66 14.28 -61.73
CA THR A 100 23.60 13.28 -61.19
C THR A 100 24.91 13.88 -60.71
N GLN A 101 25.35 15.02 -61.25
CA GLN A 101 26.56 15.72 -60.82
C GLN A 101 26.26 16.87 -59.84
N SER A 102 25.01 16.98 -59.39
CA SER A 102 24.60 18.08 -58.53
C SER A 102 25.29 18.01 -57.15
N PRO A 103 25.90 19.11 -56.68
CA PRO A 103 26.45 19.17 -55.33
C PRO A 103 25.36 19.10 -54.25
N TYR A 104 24.08 19.29 -54.63
CA TYR A 104 22.93 19.27 -53.73
C TYR A 104 22.38 17.87 -53.44
N THR A 105 23.08 16.80 -53.86
CA THR A 105 22.63 15.41 -53.62
C THR A 105 22.45 15.11 -52.12
N LEU A 106 23.36 15.57 -51.25
CA LEU A 106 23.20 15.40 -49.80
C LEU A 106 22.05 16.25 -49.23
N TYR A 107 21.83 17.44 -49.78
CA TYR A 107 20.70 18.28 -49.39
C TYR A 107 19.36 17.61 -49.74
N ALA A 108 19.32 16.87 -50.85
CA ALA A 108 18.13 16.15 -51.31
C ALA A 108 17.70 14.99 -50.41
N LEU A 109 18.61 14.46 -49.58
CA LEU A 109 18.27 13.44 -48.57
C LEU A 109 17.43 14.01 -47.42
N SER A 110 17.40 15.34 -47.21
CA SER A 110 16.70 15.95 -46.07
C SER A 110 15.20 15.61 -46.00
N PRO A 111 14.38 15.84 -47.04
CA PRO A 111 12.95 15.49 -46.98
C PRO A 111 12.72 13.98 -46.88
N LEU A 112 13.62 13.16 -47.44
CA LEU A 112 13.56 11.70 -47.35
C LEU A 112 13.77 11.23 -45.91
N LEU A 113 14.80 11.76 -45.23
CA LEU A 113 15.05 11.51 -43.82
C LEU A 113 13.88 12.03 -42.96
N ALA A 114 13.36 13.22 -43.26
CA ALA A 114 12.20 13.77 -42.57
C ALA A 114 10.99 12.82 -42.67
N ALA A 115 10.71 12.28 -43.85
CA ALA A 115 9.65 11.31 -44.04
C ALA A 115 9.87 10.03 -43.22
N ALA A 116 11.10 9.51 -43.25
CA ALA A 116 11.49 8.29 -42.55
C ALA A 116 11.38 8.45 -41.02
N PHE A 117 11.75 9.60 -40.47
CA PHE A 117 11.64 9.85 -39.04
C PHE A 117 10.20 10.14 -38.59
N PHE A 118 9.44 10.96 -39.32
CA PHE A 118 8.11 11.38 -38.86
C PHE A 118 7.01 10.36 -39.16
N PHE A 119 7.13 9.63 -40.27
CA PHE A 119 6.09 8.70 -40.73
C PHE A 119 6.61 7.26 -40.85
N HIS A 120 7.77 6.96 -40.24
CA HIS A 120 8.36 5.63 -40.14
C HIS A 120 8.57 4.97 -41.52
N MET A 121 8.47 3.64 -41.57
CA MET A 121 8.67 2.86 -42.80
C MET A 121 7.69 3.26 -43.92
N LYS A 122 6.43 3.58 -43.60
CA LYS A 122 5.45 3.97 -44.62
C LYS A 122 5.85 5.28 -45.28
N GLY A 123 6.22 6.28 -44.49
CA GLY A 123 6.73 7.56 -45.01
C GLY A 123 8.01 7.42 -45.82
N ALA A 124 8.95 6.63 -45.30
CA ALA A 124 10.20 6.34 -45.99
C ALA A 124 9.95 5.81 -47.41
N LEU A 125 9.07 4.80 -47.55
CA LEU A 125 8.72 4.20 -48.84
C LEU A 125 8.00 5.17 -49.77
N TRP A 126 7.03 5.92 -49.27
CA TRP A 126 6.30 6.92 -50.08
C TRP A 126 7.22 8.04 -50.56
N ALA A 127 8.07 8.56 -49.68
CA ALA A 127 8.97 9.65 -50.01
C ALA A 127 10.04 9.21 -51.00
N VAL A 128 10.68 8.05 -50.79
CA VAL A 128 11.72 7.58 -51.72
C VAL A 128 11.13 7.14 -53.07
N GLY A 129 9.93 6.56 -53.08
CA GLY A 129 9.20 6.25 -54.32
C GLY A 129 8.84 7.50 -55.11
N SER A 130 8.25 8.49 -54.45
CA SER A 130 7.88 9.78 -55.07
C SER A 130 9.12 10.53 -55.54
N PHE A 131 10.18 10.56 -54.74
CA PHE A 131 11.45 11.16 -55.10
C PHE A 131 12.10 10.46 -56.29
N THR A 132 12.08 9.12 -56.36
CA THR A 132 12.62 8.37 -57.51
C THR A 132 11.90 8.75 -58.79
N PHE A 133 10.55 8.80 -58.76
CA PHE A 133 9.76 9.23 -59.90
C PHE A 133 10.10 10.67 -60.33
N MET A 134 10.14 11.59 -59.36
CA MET A 134 10.53 12.98 -59.63
C MET A 134 11.95 13.07 -60.19
N TYR A 135 12.91 12.35 -59.61
CA TYR A 135 14.31 12.35 -60.03
C TYR A 135 14.46 11.88 -61.49
N LEU A 136 13.76 10.82 -61.88
CA LEU A 136 13.74 10.37 -63.28
C LEU A 136 13.08 11.41 -64.20
N ALA A 137 12.00 12.06 -63.77
CA ALA A 137 11.40 13.15 -64.52
C ALA A 137 12.36 14.35 -64.68
N THR A 138 13.11 14.70 -63.63
CA THR A 138 14.14 15.74 -63.70
C THR A 138 15.27 15.39 -64.65
N LEU A 139 15.69 14.12 -64.67
CA LEU A 139 16.71 13.62 -65.60
C LEU A 139 16.23 13.73 -67.06
N PHE A 140 14.97 13.36 -67.32
CA PHE A 140 14.36 13.47 -68.64
C PHE A 140 14.27 14.94 -69.11
N LEU A 141 13.77 15.83 -68.26
CA LEU A 141 13.65 17.26 -68.56
C LEU A 141 15.02 17.94 -68.74
N ALA A 142 15.99 17.58 -67.92
CA ALA A 142 17.35 18.11 -68.01
C ALA A 142 18.03 17.65 -69.30
N ASN A 143 17.91 16.37 -69.67
CA ASN A 143 18.45 15.83 -70.92
C ASN A 143 17.79 16.45 -72.18
N GLN A 144 16.52 16.85 -72.09
CA GLN A 144 15.86 17.59 -73.16
C GLN A 144 16.38 19.04 -73.29
N SER A 145 16.76 19.65 -72.17
CA SER A 145 17.18 21.05 -72.13
C SER A 145 18.66 21.23 -72.48
N TYR A 146 19.52 20.31 -72.04
CA TYR A 146 20.97 20.35 -72.26
C TYR A 146 21.51 18.91 -72.44
N PRO A 147 22.50 18.68 -73.32
CA PRO A 147 23.05 17.36 -73.55
C PRO A 147 23.89 16.91 -72.33
N ILE A 148 23.28 16.14 -71.43
CA ILE A 148 23.93 15.60 -70.23
C ILE A 148 24.31 14.15 -70.52
N SER A 149 25.59 13.79 -70.35
CA SER A 149 26.04 12.40 -70.39
C SER A 149 25.59 11.68 -69.11
N VAL A 150 24.51 10.91 -69.19
CA VAL A 150 24.02 10.12 -68.05
C VAL A 150 24.91 8.90 -67.86
N GLU A 151 25.75 8.95 -66.84
CA GLU A 151 26.49 7.76 -66.38
C GLU A 151 25.54 6.84 -65.61
N THR A 152 25.08 5.77 -66.26
CA THR A 152 24.10 4.82 -65.70
C THR A 152 24.52 4.26 -64.34
N HIS A 153 25.83 4.02 -64.14
CA HIS A 153 26.34 3.48 -62.88
C HIS A 153 26.21 4.48 -61.73
N LEU A 154 26.45 5.78 -61.97
CA LEU A 154 26.28 6.84 -60.97
C LEU A 154 24.81 7.01 -60.61
N LEU A 155 23.93 6.99 -61.61
CA LEU A 155 22.47 7.03 -61.43
C LEU A 155 21.98 5.88 -60.54
N ILE A 156 22.37 4.65 -60.87
CA ILE A 156 21.99 3.45 -60.10
C ILE A 156 22.51 3.55 -58.67
N ASN A 157 23.78 3.95 -58.48
CA ASN A 157 24.37 4.08 -57.14
C ASN A 157 23.66 5.14 -56.29
N GLN A 158 23.29 6.27 -56.88
CA GLN A 158 22.57 7.35 -56.18
C GLN A 158 21.17 6.91 -55.77
N LEU A 159 20.40 6.33 -56.70
CA LEU A 159 19.06 5.80 -56.40
C LEU A 159 19.14 4.70 -55.34
N ALA A 160 20.04 3.73 -55.50
CA ALA A 160 20.25 2.66 -54.52
C ALA A 160 20.64 3.22 -53.15
N GLY A 161 21.54 4.21 -53.10
CA GLY A 161 21.95 4.88 -51.87
C GLY A 161 20.78 5.59 -51.18
N MET A 162 19.95 6.33 -51.92
CA MET A 162 18.78 7.01 -51.37
C MET A 162 17.74 6.02 -50.84
N TRP A 163 17.48 4.92 -51.56
CA TRP A 163 16.61 3.84 -51.09
C TRP A 163 17.13 3.19 -49.81
N LEU A 164 18.41 2.80 -49.80
CA LEU A 164 19.01 2.12 -48.66
C LEU A 164 19.04 3.01 -47.42
N VAL A 165 19.49 4.26 -47.55
CA VAL A 165 19.55 5.21 -46.43
C VAL A 165 18.13 5.48 -45.90
N THR A 166 17.17 5.77 -46.77
CA THR A 166 15.81 6.13 -46.34
C THR A 166 15.11 4.95 -45.65
N ILE A 167 15.24 3.73 -46.17
CA ILE A 167 14.69 2.53 -45.53
C ILE A 167 15.38 2.25 -44.20
N LEU A 168 16.71 2.38 -44.13
CA LEU A 168 17.48 2.17 -42.90
C LEU A 168 17.05 3.13 -41.80
N PHE A 169 16.92 4.42 -42.11
CA PHE A 169 16.43 5.39 -41.12
C PHE A 169 14.96 5.17 -40.76
N GLY A 170 14.14 4.72 -41.71
CA GLY A 170 12.75 4.34 -41.46
C GLY A 170 12.63 3.16 -40.49
N SER A 171 13.49 2.15 -40.63
CA SER A 171 13.51 0.99 -39.73
C SER A 171 14.05 1.35 -38.35
N VAL A 172 15.13 2.13 -38.27
CA VAL A 172 15.69 2.62 -37.00
C VAL A 172 14.68 3.49 -36.24
N SER A 173 13.97 4.38 -36.94
CA SER A 173 12.91 5.19 -36.33
C SER A 173 11.81 4.32 -35.73
N GLN A 174 11.35 3.30 -36.47
CA GLN A 174 10.34 2.35 -35.98
C GLN A 174 10.83 1.56 -34.75
N LEU A 175 12.07 1.06 -34.77
CA LEU A 175 12.66 0.36 -33.63
C LEU A 175 12.78 1.27 -32.41
N PHE A 176 13.18 2.53 -32.61
CA PHE A 176 13.27 3.51 -31.54
C PHE A 176 11.90 3.80 -30.91
N GLN A 177 10.85 3.94 -31.74
CA GLN A 177 9.48 4.12 -31.24
C GLN A 177 9.00 2.89 -30.46
N GLN A 178 9.28 1.69 -30.97
CA GLN A 178 8.97 0.44 -30.27
C GLN A 178 9.70 0.36 -28.92
N LEU A 179 10.98 0.70 -28.88
CA LEU A 179 11.79 0.71 -27.65
C LEU A 179 11.27 1.73 -26.64
N GLN A 180 10.83 2.91 -27.10
CA GLN A 180 10.25 3.91 -26.21
C GLN A 180 8.89 3.46 -25.66
N ASN A 181 8.06 2.82 -26.48
CA ASN A 181 6.78 2.27 -26.05
C ASN A 181 6.97 1.13 -25.03
N THR A 182 7.90 0.21 -25.26
CA THR A 182 8.20 -0.87 -24.32
C THR A 182 8.79 -0.34 -23.01
N HIS A 183 9.64 0.70 -23.07
CA HIS A 183 10.16 1.35 -21.88
C HIS A 183 9.05 2.01 -21.04
N ASN A 184 8.12 2.70 -21.69
CA ASN A 184 6.97 3.30 -21.01
C ASN A 184 6.06 2.24 -20.39
N GLN A 185 5.81 1.13 -21.10
CA GLN A 185 5.04 -0.01 -20.57
C GLN A 185 5.74 -0.62 -19.35
N LEU A 186 7.06 -0.81 -19.41
CA LEU A 186 7.84 -1.33 -18.29
C LEU A 186 7.80 -0.40 -17.09
N ALA A 187 7.86 0.92 -17.30
CA ALA A 187 7.71 1.90 -16.23
C ALA A 187 6.33 1.79 -15.56
N THR A 188 5.25 1.73 -16.34
CA THR A 188 3.90 1.57 -15.78
C THR A 188 3.72 0.23 -15.05
N ALA A 189 4.31 -0.86 -15.55
CA ALA A 189 4.27 -2.16 -14.90
C ALA A 189 5.03 -2.15 -13.56
N ARG A 190 6.19 -1.48 -13.51
CA ARG A 190 6.96 -1.30 -12.27
C ARG A 190 6.17 -0.52 -11.23
N ASP A 191 5.51 0.57 -11.62
CA ASP A 191 4.70 1.38 -10.70
C ASP A 191 3.53 0.56 -10.13
N ASN A 192 2.87 -0.24 -10.96
CA ASN A 192 1.80 -1.14 -10.53
C ASN A 192 2.29 -2.21 -9.53
N LEU A 193 3.44 -2.85 -9.79
CA LEU A 193 4.03 -3.82 -8.86
C LEU A 193 4.40 -3.17 -7.53
N THR A 194 4.91 -1.95 -7.56
CA THR A 194 5.27 -1.21 -6.34
C THR A 194 4.03 -0.93 -5.50
N ARG A 195 2.91 -0.58 -6.14
CA ARG A 195 1.62 -0.39 -5.47
C ARG A 195 1.09 -1.69 -4.87
N GLN A 196 1.11 -2.80 -5.62
CA GLN A 196 0.65 -4.10 -5.15
C GLN A 196 1.45 -4.60 -3.94
N ASN A 197 2.78 -4.42 -3.95
CA ASN A 197 3.62 -4.76 -2.80
C ASN A 197 3.27 -3.93 -1.56
N GLY A 198 2.91 -2.65 -1.74
CA GLY A 198 2.41 -1.81 -0.64
C GLY A 198 1.09 -2.30 -0.06
N GLU A 199 0.14 -2.70 -0.91
CA GLU A 199 -1.16 -3.25 -0.49
C GLU A 199 -0.99 -4.61 0.23
N LEU A 200 -0.11 -5.48 -0.27
CA LEU A 200 0.24 -6.75 0.37
C LEU A 200 0.89 -6.56 1.75
N ALA A 201 1.77 -5.56 1.91
CA ALA A 201 2.37 -5.24 3.20
C ALA A 201 1.30 -4.81 4.21
N ALA A 202 0.39 -3.91 3.83
CA ALA A 202 -0.71 -3.47 4.69
C ALA A 202 -1.66 -4.62 5.06
N ALA A 203 -1.99 -5.51 4.11
CA ALA A 203 -2.82 -6.68 4.38
C ALA A 203 -2.14 -7.67 5.35
N ARG A 204 -0.83 -7.89 5.21
CA ARG A 204 -0.04 -8.71 6.12
C ARG A 204 -0.05 -8.13 7.53
N ASP A 205 0.14 -6.82 7.68
CA ASP A 205 0.15 -6.17 8.99
C ASP A 205 -1.23 -6.28 9.66
N HIS A 206 -2.31 -6.11 8.89
CA HIS A 206 -3.67 -6.30 9.39
C HIS A 206 -3.94 -7.74 9.88
N LEU A 207 -3.54 -8.75 9.11
CA LEU A 207 -3.68 -10.15 9.53
C LEU A 207 -2.84 -10.47 10.77
N SER A 208 -1.64 -9.90 10.87
CA SER A 208 -0.80 -10.05 12.06
C SER A 208 -1.48 -9.46 13.30
N GLN A 209 -2.13 -8.31 13.17
CA GLN A 209 -2.90 -7.71 14.26
C GLN A 209 -4.09 -8.59 14.67
N GLN A 210 -4.88 -9.06 13.70
CA GLN A 210 -6.03 -9.94 13.98
C GLN A 210 -5.61 -11.24 14.66
N ASN A 211 -4.48 -11.83 14.25
CA ASN A 211 -3.96 -13.03 14.90
C ASN A 211 -3.53 -12.76 16.35
N ALA A 212 -2.95 -11.59 16.64
CA ALA A 212 -2.59 -11.21 18.00
C ALA A 212 -3.85 -11.02 18.87
N GLU A 213 -4.87 -10.33 18.35
CA GLU A 213 -6.17 -10.16 19.02
C GLU A 213 -6.86 -11.50 19.29
N LEU A 214 -6.87 -12.40 18.30
CA LEU A 214 -7.45 -13.73 18.43
C LEU A 214 -6.70 -14.59 19.46
N ALA A 215 -5.37 -14.50 19.51
CA ALA A 215 -4.56 -15.23 20.50
C ALA A 215 -4.90 -14.78 21.94
N VAL A 216 -5.10 -13.48 22.16
CA VAL A 216 -5.53 -12.95 23.46
C VAL A 216 -6.92 -13.45 23.83
N ALA A 217 -7.89 -13.38 22.90
CA ALA A 217 -9.25 -13.86 23.15
C ALA A 217 -9.30 -15.37 23.42
N HIS A 218 -8.51 -16.17 22.69
CA HIS A 218 -8.42 -17.61 22.91
C HIS A 218 -7.86 -17.93 24.31
N HIS A 219 -6.80 -17.23 24.72
CA HIS A 219 -6.21 -17.43 26.04
C HIS A 219 -7.22 -17.12 27.17
N GLN A 220 -8.02 -16.06 27.02
CA GLN A 220 -9.08 -15.73 27.98
C GLN A 220 -10.15 -16.83 28.07
N LEU A 221 -10.58 -17.39 26.92
CA LEU A 221 -11.55 -18.48 26.91
C LEU A 221 -11.02 -19.76 27.55
N GLU A 222 -9.74 -20.07 27.33
CA GLU A 222 -9.06 -21.22 27.93
C GLU A 222 -9.06 -21.12 29.46
N ILE A 223 -8.68 -19.95 30.00
CA ILE A 223 -8.74 -19.67 31.45
C ILE A 223 -10.16 -19.86 31.99
N ILE A 224 -11.16 -19.27 31.33
CA ILE A 224 -12.57 -19.39 31.77
C ILE A 224 -13.05 -20.85 31.73
N HIS A 225 -12.67 -21.60 30.71
CA HIS A 225 -13.05 -23.00 30.55
C HIS A 225 -12.44 -23.89 31.64
N ASP A 226 -11.14 -23.76 31.90
CA ASP A 226 -10.43 -24.51 32.93
C ASP A 226 -11.01 -24.24 34.32
N LEU A 227 -11.28 -22.97 34.62
CA LEU A 227 -11.96 -22.56 35.85
C LEU A 227 -13.35 -23.20 35.99
N THR A 228 -14.11 -23.23 34.90
CA THR A 228 -15.45 -23.84 34.89
C THR A 228 -15.39 -25.34 35.18
N LEU A 229 -14.45 -26.06 34.56
CA LEU A 229 -14.26 -27.50 34.78
C LEU A 229 -13.84 -27.80 36.23
N MET A 230 -12.93 -27.00 36.79
CA MET A 230 -12.51 -27.15 38.18
C MET A 230 -13.69 -26.97 39.16
N LEU A 231 -14.58 -26.02 38.88
CA LEU A 231 -15.70 -25.70 39.76
C LEU A 231 -16.87 -26.68 39.62
N GLN A 232 -17.17 -27.18 38.42
CA GLN A 232 -18.24 -28.17 38.20
C GLN A 232 -17.96 -29.53 38.85
N GLY A 233 -16.70 -29.90 39.08
CA GLY A 233 -16.34 -31.18 39.68
C GLY A 233 -16.45 -31.25 41.22
N ALA A 234 -16.97 -30.22 41.90
CA ALA A 234 -17.03 -30.19 43.36
C ALA A 234 -18.32 -30.86 43.88
N SER A 235 -18.18 -31.88 44.72
CA SER A 235 -19.31 -32.65 45.26
C SER A 235 -19.90 -32.08 46.55
N ASP A 236 -19.19 -31.17 47.23
CA ASP A 236 -19.65 -30.51 48.45
C ASP A 236 -19.24 -29.02 48.48
N ILE A 237 -19.94 -28.25 49.32
CA ILE A 237 -19.78 -26.79 49.43
C ILE A 237 -18.34 -26.45 49.85
N LYS A 238 -17.77 -27.23 50.78
CA LYS A 238 -16.42 -26.99 51.31
C LYS A 238 -15.37 -27.20 50.22
N SER A 239 -15.45 -28.27 49.42
CA SER A 239 -14.52 -28.46 48.29
C SER A 239 -14.72 -27.40 47.23
N ALA A 240 -15.95 -26.96 46.96
CA ALA A 240 -16.20 -25.87 46.02
C ALA A 240 -15.53 -24.58 46.49
N GLN A 241 -15.70 -24.18 47.76
CA GLN A 241 -15.02 -23.00 48.34
C GLN A 241 -13.50 -23.14 48.29
N GLN A 242 -12.95 -24.31 48.64
CA GLN A 242 -11.50 -24.56 48.58
C GLN A 242 -10.94 -24.47 47.16
N ARG A 243 -11.69 -24.93 46.15
CA ARG A 243 -11.31 -24.80 44.74
C ARG A 243 -11.37 -23.36 44.25
N VAL A 244 -12.41 -22.60 44.62
CA VAL A 244 -12.49 -21.16 44.34
C VAL A 244 -11.29 -20.43 44.94
N LEU A 245 -11.03 -20.65 46.23
CA LEU A 245 -9.90 -20.03 46.92
C LEU A 245 -8.56 -20.42 46.29
N ARG A 246 -8.40 -21.69 45.89
CA ARG A 246 -7.20 -22.18 45.21
C ARG A 246 -7.00 -21.49 43.86
N ALA A 247 -8.03 -21.41 43.03
CA ALA A 247 -7.96 -20.74 41.73
C ALA A 247 -7.55 -19.27 41.89
N VAL A 248 -8.13 -18.57 42.87
CA VAL A 248 -7.78 -17.17 43.15
C VAL A 248 -6.33 -17.00 43.63
N THR A 249 -5.84 -17.85 44.52
CA THR A 249 -4.48 -17.67 45.07
C THR A 249 -3.37 -18.29 44.22
N GLU A 250 -3.60 -19.46 43.61
CA GLU A 250 -2.58 -20.19 42.85
C GLU A 250 -2.57 -19.80 41.37
N GLU A 251 -3.74 -19.57 40.74
CA GLU A 251 -3.82 -19.32 39.29
C GLU A 251 -3.84 -17.83 38.99
N LEU A 252 -4.63 -17.04 39.74
CA LEU A 252 -4.69 -15.59 39.57
C LEU A 252 -3.60 -14.83 40.37
N GLY A 253 -2.88 -15.52 41.25
CA GLY A 253 -1.71 -15.01 41.96
C GLY A 253 -2.01 -14.05 43.12
N PHE A 254 -3.24 -14.00 43.63
CA PHE A 254 -3.56 -13.20 44.81
C PHE A 254 -2.95 -13.81 46.07
N SER A 255 -2.36 -12.99 46.95
CA SER A 255 -1.67 -13.51 48.13
C SER A 255 -2.63 -14.11 49.17
N GLN A 256 -3.85 -13.58 49.27
CA GLN A 256 -4.88 -14.07 50.18
C GLN A 256 -6.28 -13.94 49.57
N ALA A 257 -7.15 -14.88 49.91
CA ALA A 257 -8.56 -14.87 49.55
C ALA A 257 -9.45 -15.39 50.68
N ILE A 258 -10.66 -14.85 50.81
CA ILE A 258 -11.71 -15.29 51.71
C ILE A 258 -13.01 -15.47 50.94
N VAL A 259 -13.74 -16.54 51.23
CA VAL A 259 -15.12 -16.72 50.76
C VAL A 259 -16.03 -16.87 51.97
N GLY A 260 -17.09 -16.06 52.02
CA GLY A 260 -18.23 -16.21 52.93
C GLY A 260 -19.49 -16.54 52.13
N LEU A 261 -20.36 -17.40 52.68
CA LEU A 261 -21.60 -17.79 52.01
C LEU A 261 -22.81 -17.20 52.72
N VAL A 262 -23.78 -16.79 51.93
CA VAL A 262 -25.08 -16.34 52.44
C VAL A 262 -25.93 -17.56 52.74
N SER A 263 -26.45 -17.61 53.96
CA SER A 263 -27.45 -18.60 54.36
C SER A 263 -28.84 -18.05 54.14
N PRO A 264 -29.66 -18.66 53.26
CA PRO A 264 -31.01 -18.18 53.00
C PRO A 264 -31.91 -18.25 54.23
N ALA A 265 -31.67 -19.22 55.12
CA ALA A 265 -32.50 -19.46 56.30
C ALA A 265 -32.33 -18.39 57.38
N THR A 266 -31.11 -17.86 57.54
CA THR A 266 -30.79 -16.90 58.61
C THR A 266 -30.58 -15.48 58.09
N ALA A 267 -30.49 -15.30 56.77
CA ALA A 267 -30.07 -14.05 56.14
C ALA A 267 -28.75 -13.53 56.73
N ARG A 268 -27.79 -14.43 56.93
CA ARG A 268 -26.46 -14.13 57.46
C ARG A 268 -25.36 -14.66 56.55
N LEU A 269 -24.21 -13.98 56.55
CA LEU A 269 -22.97 -14.53 56.03
C LEU A 269 -22.36 -15.48 57.07
N GLU A 270 -22.19 -16.72 56.65
CA GLU A 270 -21.65 -17.82 57.45
C GLU A 270 -20.77 -18.72 56.57
N HIS A 271 -20.27 -19.83 57.14
CA HIS A 271 -19.42 -20.80 56.45
C HIS A 271 -18.17 -20.19 55.81
N TRP A 272 -17.48 -19.31 56.55
CA TRP A 272 -16.25 -18.68 56.10
C TRP A 272 -15.16 -19.70 55.80
N GLN A 273 -14.48 -19.52 54.68
CA GLN A 273 -13.27 -20.24 54.27
C GLN A 273 -12.22 -19.21 53.83
N MET A 274 -10.96 -19.49 54.09
CA MET A 274 -9.87 -18.60 53.65
C MET A 274 -8.64 -19.37 53.18
N ARG A 275 -7.83 -18.67 52.40
CA ARG A 275 -6.53 -19.15 51.93
C ARG A 275 -5.50 -18.01 51.97
N PRO A 276 -4.32 -18.19 52.60
CA PRO A 276 -3.89 -19.37 53.37
C PRO A 276 -4.80 -19.63 54.60
N ALA A 277 -4.93 -20.88 55.04
CA ALA A 277 -5.85 -21.25 56.11
C ALA A 277 -5.44 -20.67 57.47
N ASN A 278 -6.39 -20.12 58.22
CA ASN A 278 -6.22 -19.66 59.60
C ASN A 278 -7.45 -20.09 60.43
N ASP A 279 -7.43 -21.34 60.89
CA ASP A 279 -8.57 -21.98 61.55
C ASP A 279 -8.92 -21.32 62.90
N GLU A 280 -7.93 -20.75 63.60
CA GLU A 280 -8.15 -20.01 64.86
C GLU A 280 -9.00 -18.76 64.61
N MET A 281 -8.72 -18.03 63.54
CA MET A 281 -9.50 -16.86 63.15
C MET A 281 -10.89 -17.24 62.65
N LEU A 282 -10.99 -18.24 61.75
CA LEU A 282 -12.27 -18.68 61.20
C LEU A 282 -13.24 -19.16 62.29
N SER A 283 -12.73 -19.82 63.33
CA SER A 283 -13.54 -20.31 64.46
C SER A 283 -14.04 -19.18 65.36
N ALA A 284 -13.39 -18.01 65.33
CA ALA A 284 -13.78 -16.83 66.11
C ALA A 284 -14.79 -15.93 65.39
N LEU A 285 -15.08 -16.18 64.10
CA LEU A 285 -16.00 -15.35 63.32
C LEU A 285 -17.46 -15.66 63.65
N ASN A 286 -18.19 -14.62 64.06
CA ASN A 286 -19.64 -14.73 64.24
C ASN A 286 -20.37 -14.60 62.90
N PRO A 287 -21.53 -15.25 62.73
CA PRO A 287 -22.40 -15.03 61.58
C PRO A 287 -22.80 -13.56 61.47
N ILE A 288 -22.54 -12.94 60.31
CA ILE A 288 -22.77 -11.51 60.10
C ILE A 288 -24.15 -11.31 59.46
N ALA A 289 -25.01 -10.51 60.08
CA ALA A 289 -26.33 -10.23 59.52
C ALA A 289 -26.23 -9.48 58.18
N LEU A 290 -27.08 -9.83 57.21
CA LEU A 290 -27.18 -9.10 55.94
C LEU A 290 -28.07 -7.86 56.10
N THR A 291 -27.62 -6.91 56.91
CA THR A 291 -28.29 -5.61 57.08
C THR A 291 -27.36 -4.47 56.68
N PRO A 292 -27.87 -3.34 56.15
CA PRO A 292 -27.03 -2.19 55.82
C PRO A 292 -26.23 -1.65 57.03
N SER A 293 -26.74 -1.84 58.25
CA SER A 293 -26.06 -1.50 59.51
C SER A 293 -24.86 -2.41 59.84
N SER A 294 -24.66 -3.51 59.11
CA SER A 294 -23.59 -4.48 59.36
C SER A 294 -22.25 -4.10 58.74
N GLY A 295 -22.14 -2.88 58.19
CA GLY A 295 -20.91 -2.29 57.69
C GLY A 295 -20.90 -2.07 56.16
N PRO A 296 -19.94 -1.28 55.67
CA PRO A 296 -19.89 -0.86 54.26
C PRO A 296 -19.65 -2.03 53.28
N VAL A 297 -18.92 -3.09 53.67
CA VAL A 297 -18.81 -4.31 52.83
C VAL A 297 -20.18 -4.90 52.55
N ILE A 298 -21.04 -5.00 53.56
CA ILE A 298 -22.38 -5.56 53.46
C ILE A 298 -23.31 -4.63 52.68
N GLN A 299 -23.17 -3.32 52.86
CA GLN A 299 -23.93 -2.34 52.10
C GLN A 299 -23.62 -2.42 50.59
N GLU A 300 -22.35 -2.54 50.21
CA GLU A 300 -21.95 -2.66 48.81
C GLU A 300 -22.33 -4.03 48.21
N LEU A 301 -22.23 -5.09 49.02
CA LEU A 301 -22.74 -6.42 48.68
C LEU A 301 -24.24 -6.39 48.36
N LEU A 302 -25.04 -5.74 49.22
CA LEU A 302 -26.50 -5.58 49.04
C LEU A 302 -26.87 -4.64 47.88
N ALA A 303 -25.98 -3.75 47.48
CA ALA A 303 -26.15 -2.88 46.32
C ALA A 303 -25.76 -3.57 44.99
N HIS A 304 -25.35 -4.85 45.04
CA HIS A 304 -24.83 -5.63 43.90
C HIS A 304 -23.68 -4.94 43.16
N ARG A 305 -22.90 -4.10 43.85
CA ARG A 305 -21.77 -3.40 43.26
C ARG A 305 -20.54 -4.28 43.33
N GLY A 306 -20.05 -4.70 42.16
CA GLY A 306 -18.82 -5.47 42.04
C GLY A 306 -17.57 -4.58 42.17
N GLY A 307 -16.51 -5.12 42.77
CA GLY A 307 -15.18 -4.52 42.73
C GLY A 307 -14.99 -3.36 43.71
N TRP A 308 -15.62 -3.42 44.87
CA TRP A 308 -15.46 -2.40 45.90
C TRP A 308 -14.16 -2.59 46.67
N TRP A 309 -13.38 -1.51 46.77
CA TRP A 309 -12.11 -1.49 47.47
C TRP A 309 -12.28 -0.90 48.86
N PHE A 310 -11.68 -1.53 49.85
CA PHE A 310 -11.69 -0.99 51.21
C PHE A 310 -10.36 -1.19 51.92
N ASN A 311 -10.01 -0.15 52.67
CA ASN A 311 -8.80 -0.07 53.49
C ASN A 311 -9.08 0.65 54.83
N GLU A 312 -10.34 1.03 55.09
CA GLU A 312 -10.73 1.85 56.25
C GLU A 312 -11.53 1.03 57.27
N ARG A 313 -11.31 1.31 58.57
CA ARG A 313 -12.06 0.70 59.67
C ARG A 313 -13.25 1.60 60.07
N PRO A 314 -14.42 1.02 60.43
CA PRO A 314 -14.78 -0.40 60.38
C PRO A 314 -15.40 -0.83 59.02
N ALA A 315 -14.96 -1.97 58.48
CA ALA A 315 -15.44 -2.53 57.20
C ALA A 315 -16.71 -3.40 57.36
N VAL A 316 -16.86 -4.05 58.52
CA VAL A 316 -17.96 -4.93 58.90
C VAL A 316 -18.33 -4.68 60.37
N ALA A 317 -19.45 -5.21 60.86
CA ALA A 317 -19.85 -5.04 62.26
C ALA A 317 -19.06 -5.91 63.26
N ASP A 318 -18.36 -6.94 62.77
CA ASP A 318 -17.57 -7.86 63.60
C ASP A 318 -16.16 -7.29 63.87
N GLU A 319 -15.81 -7.16 65.15
CA GLU A 319 -14.55 -6.52 65.59
C GLU A 319 -13.32 -7.37 65.25
N VAL A 320 -13.43 -8.70 65.35
CA VAL A 320 -12.35 -9.64 65.04
C VAL A 320 -12.05 -9.62 63.54
N LEU A 321 -13.09 -9.63 62.70
CA LEU A 321 -12.95 -9.56 61.26
C LEU A 321 -12.36 -8.20 60.81
N ASN A 322 -12.79 -7.09 61.43
CA ASN A 322 -12.26 -5.77 61.15
C ASN A 322 -10.78 -5.62 61.50
N GLU A 323 -10.35 -6.20 62.64
CA GLU A 323 -8.96 -6.12 63.06
C GLU A 323 -8.05 -6.79 62.04
N TRP A 324 -8.52 -7.88 61.45
CA TRP A 324 -7.81 -8.60 60.42
C TRP A 324 -7.86 -7.89 59.05
N LEU A 325 -9.06 -7.50 58.61
CA LEU A 325 -9.26 -6.85 57.31
C LEU A 325 -8.46 -5.54 57.18
N SER A 326 -8.17 -4.83 58.26
CA SER A 326 -7.39 -3.59 58.20
C SER A 326 -5.88 -3.77 57.95
N ARG A 327 -5.38 -5.00 57.90
CA ARG A 327 -3.94 -5.25 57.71
C ARG A 327 -3.50 -5.06 56.26
N SER A 328 -4.43 -5.12 55.32
CA SER A 328 -4.20 -5.02 53.88
C SER A 328 -5.40 -4.38 53.18
N PRO A 329 -5.23 -3.76 52.01
CA PRO A 329 -6.35 -3.36 51.18
C PRO A 329 -7.03 -4.60 50.59
N TRP A 330 -8.36 -4.63 50.67
CA TRP A 330 -9.18 -5.73 50.19
C TRP A 330 -10.08 -5.28 49.04
N LEU A 331 -10.26 -6.19 48.08
CA LEU A 331 -11.24 -6.10 47.02
C LEU A 331 -12.39 -7.04 47.34
N SER A 332 -13.60 -6.50 47.43
CA SER A 332 -14.83 -7.24 47.65
C SER A 332 -15.55 -7.50 46.33
N LEU A 333 -15.90 -8.76 46.09
CA LEU A 333 -16.68 -9.21 44.95
C LEU A 333 -17.92 -9.98 45.42
N PRO A 334 -19.12 -9.52 45.04
CA PRO A 334 -20.34 -10.24 45.35
C PRO A 334 -20.41 -11.52 44.50
N LEU A 335 -20.77 -12.64 45.13
CA LEU A 335 -21.09 -13.89 44.43
C LEU A 335 -22.59 -13.90 44.19
N VAL A 336 -23.01 -13.57 42.96
CA VAL A 336 -24.44 -13.41 42.61
C VAL A 336 -24.89 -14.50 41.64
N LEU A 337 -25.98 -15.17 41.96
CA LEU A 337 -26.66 -16.15 41.11
C LEU A 337 -28.12 -15.74 40.94
N GLN A 338 -28.57 -15.50 39.70
CA GLN A 338 -29.97 -15.11 39.40
C GLN A 338 -30.46 -13.94 40.27
N GLU A 339 -29.68 -12.86 40.35
CA GLU A 339 -29.94 -11.66 41.17
C GLU A 339 -29.88 -11.87 42.70
N GLN A 340 -29.66 -13.10 43.16
CA GLN A 340 -29.51 -13.43 44.58
C GLN A 340 -28.04 -13.50 44.97
N ILE A 341 -27.69 -12.90 46.11
CA ILE A 341 -26.35 -12.96 46.66
C ILE A 341 -26.19 -14.30 47.36
N VAL A 342 -25.31 -15.14 46.82
CA VAL A 342 -24.95 -16.46 47.37
C VAL A 342 -23.77 -16.36 48.31
N GLY A 343 -22.97 -15.30 48.22
CA GLY A 343 -21.80 -15.12 49.05
C GLY A 343 -21.00 -13.88 48.71
N VAL A 344 -19.83 -13.77 49.31
CA VAL A 344 -18.84 -12.72 49.05
C VAL A 344 -17.46 -13.36 48.91
N LEU A 345 -16.70 -12.91 47.92
CA LEU A 345 -15.28 -13.21 47.75
C LEU A 345 -14.49 -11.94 48.07
N LEU A 346 -13.56 -12.04 49.02
CA LEU A 346 -12.63 -10.98 49.37
C LEU A 346 -11.23 -11.40 48.96
N VAL A 347 -10.47 -10.53 48.31
CA VAL A 347 -9.06 -10.80 47.94
C VAL A 347 -8.15 -9.64 48.32
N THR A 348 -6.90 -9.95 48.71
CA THR A 348 -5.88 -8.92 48.96
C THR A 348 -5.17 -8.54 47.66
N ALA A 349 -4.98 -7.25 47.42
CA ALA A 349 -4.06 -6.78 46.39
C ALA A 349 -2.93 -5.98 47.01
N GLU A 350 -1.73 -6.56 47.03
CA GLU A 350 -0.54 -5.88 47.52
C GLU A 350 -0.25 -4.64 46.66
N GLY A 351 -0.30 -3.46 47.26
CA GLY A 351 -0.14 -2.17 46.57
C GLY A 351 -1.45 -1.47 46.17
N GLY A 352 -2.62 -2.06 46.47
CA GLY A 352 -3.93 -1.45 46.18
C GLY A 352 -4.35 -1.55 44.71
N ARG A 353 -5.38 -0.78 44.32
CA ARG A 353 -6.03 -0.89 42.99
C ARG A 353 -5.10 -0.65 41.81
N GLU A 354 -4.10 0.23 41.96
CA GLU A 354 -3.21 0.64 40.88
C GLU A 354 -2.25 -0.47 40.42
N ASN A 355 -2.13 -1.55 41.19
CA ASN A 355 -1.19 -2.64 40.93
C ASN A 355 -1.84 -3.89 40.30
N LEU A 356 -3.16 -3.88 40.06
CA LEU A 356 -3.85 -4.98 39.36
C LEU A 356 -3.93 -4.70 37.87
N SER A 357 -3.61 -5.70 37.04
CA SER A 357 -3.85 -5.63 35.61
C SER A 357 -5.35 -5.77 35.30
N ASP A 358 -5.81 -5.19 34.19
CA ASP A 358 -7.19 -5.36 33.73
C ASP A 358 -7.54 -6.84 33.52
N ASP A 359 -6.57 -7.64 33.06
CA ASP A 359 -6.71 -9.10 32.91
C ASP A 359 -6.98 -9.81 34.25
N GLN A 360 -6.31 -9.40 35.34
CA GLN A 360 -6.54 -9.97 36.66
C GLN A 360 -7.94 -9.64 37.18
N ILE A 361 -8.45 -8.43 36.92
CA ILE A 361 -9.81 -8.02 37.34
C ILE A 361 -10.86 -8.80 36.55
N VAL A 362 -10.67 -8.98 35.24
CA VAL A 362 -11.56 -9.77 34.38
C VAL A 362 -11.56 -11.23 34.83
N GLY A 363 -10.37 -11.82 35.03
CA GLY A 363 -10.23 -13.19 35.53
C GLY A 363 -10.90 -13.38 36.88
N LEU A 364 -10.68 -12.47 37.82
CA LEU A 364 -11.28 -12.52 39.15
C LEU A 364 -12.81 -12.38 39.13
N THR A 365 -13.34 -11.52 38.26
CA THR A 365 -14.79 -11.37 38.07
C THR A 365 -15.41 -12.62 37.43
N ALA A 366 -14.70 -13.26 36.49
CA ALA A 366 -15.11 -14.53 35.92
C ALA A 366 -15.11 -15.65 36.97
N VAL A 367 -14.06 -15.74 37.80
CA VAL A 367 -14.00 -16.69 38.92
C VAL A 367 -15.16 -16.45 39.90
N ALA A 368 -15.42 -15.20 40.29
CA ALA A 368 -16.53 -14.87 41.19
C ALA A 368 -17.89 -15.28 40.60
N SER A 369 -18.10 -15.05 39.30
CA SER A 369 -19.35 -15.44 38.61
C SER A 369 -19.51 -16.96 38.56
N GLN A 370 -18.45 -17.70 38.21
CA GLN A 370 -18.48 -19.17 38.18
C GLN A 370 -18.61 -19.77 39.59
N ALA A 371 -17.94 -19.17 40.58
CA ALA A 371 -18.06 -19.54 41.98
C ALA A 371 -19.50 -19.38 42.48
N ALA A 372 -20.18 -18.29 42.12
CA ALA A 372 -21.58 -18.07 42.48
C ALA A 372 -22.50 -19.17 41.91
N VAL A 373 -22.27 -19.58 40.65
CA VAL A 373 -23.02 -20.69 40.02
C VAL A 373 -22.74 -22.00 40.73
N ALA A 374 -21.47 -22.35 40.96
CA ALA A 374 -21.10 -23.61 41.58
C ALA A 374 -21.61 -23.70 43.02
N LEU A 375 -21.34 -22.69 43.84
CA LEU A 375 -21.73 -22.65 45.24
C LEU A 375 -23.26 -22.60 45.41
N GLY A 376 -23.94 -21.80 44.58
CA GLY A 376 -25.40 -21.71 44.63
C GLY A 376 -26.09 -22.99 44.16
N THR A 377 -25.52 -23.69 43.18
CA THR A 377 -26.05 -25.00 42.74
C THR A 377 -25.87 -26.06 43.82
N VAL A 378 -24.67 -26.17 44.40
CA VAL A 378 -24.40 -27.18 45.45
C VAL A 378 -25.26 -26.94 46.69
N ASP A 379 -25.43 -25.68 47.13
CA ASP A 379 -26.29 -25.37 48.27
C ASP A 379 -27.76 -25.72 48.00
N ARG A 380 -28.27 -25.38 46.82
CA ARG A 380 -29.64 -25.72 46.41
C ARG A 380 -29.88 -27.23 46.35
N VAL A 381 -28.94 -28.00 45.80
CA VAL A 381 -29.03 -29.47 45.78
C VAL A 381 -29.05 -30.04 47.19
N LYS A 382 -28.21 -29.52 48.10
CA LYS A 382 -28.16 -29.96 49.49
C LYS A 382 -29.47 -29.67 50.22
N GLN A 383 -30.04 -28.48 50.03
CA GLN A 383 -31.34 -28.12 50.62
C GLN A 383 -32.45 -29.05 50.13
N LEU A 384 -32.54 -29.29 48.81
CA LEU A 384 -33.51 -30.21 48.23
C LEU A 384 -33.36 -31.64 48.76
N ALA A 385 -32.13 -32.13 48.93
CA ALA A 385 -31.88 -33.45 49.52
C ALA A 385 -32.35 -33.53 50.98
N VAL A 386 -32.10 -32.49 51.78
CA VAL A 386 -32.58 -32.41 53.17
C VAL A 386 -34.10 -32.34 53.25
N GLU A 387 -34.74 -31.58 52.36
CA GLU A 387 -36.21 -31.49 52.29
C GLU A 387 -36.84 -32.81 51.86
N GLN A 388 -36.27 -33.49 50.86
CA GLN A 388 -36.72 -34.81 50.43
C GLN A 388 -36.60 -35.83 51.56
N GLU A 389 -35.50 -35.80 52.31
CA GLU A 389 -35.31 -36.69 53.44
C GLU A 389 -36.28 -36.39 54.59
N ARG A 390 -36.54 -35.11 54.89
CA ARG A 390 -37.57 -34.71 55.87
C ARG A 390 -38.96 -35.17 55.44
N ASN A 391 -39.30 -35.04 54.16
CA ASN A 391 -40.58 -35.48 53.62
C ASN A 391 -40.70 -37.01 53.59
N ARG A 392 -39.59 -37.73 53.42
CA ARG A 392 -39.54 -39.19 53.58
C ARG A 392 -39.85 -39.59 55.02
N ILE A 393 -39.16 -38.98 56.00
CA ILE A 393 -39.37 -39.24 57.43
C ILE A 393 -40.77 -38.84 57.91
N ALA A 394 -41.40 -37.82 57.32
CA ALA A 394 -42.77 -37.44 57.67
C ALA A 394 -43.84 -38.36 57.05
N ARG A 395 -43.47 -39.16 56.05
CA ARG A 395 -44.36 -40.08 55.34
C ARG A 395 -44.29 -41.52 55.88
N ASP A 396 -43.11 -41.91 56.37
CA ASP A 396 -42.86 -43.15 57.12
C ASP A 396 -43.31 -43.00 58.58
#